data_AF-A0A412DQT8-F1
#
_entry.id   AF-A0A412DQT8-F1
#
_cell.length_a   1.000
_cell.length_b   1.000
_cell.length_c   1.000
_cell.angle_alpha   90.00
_cell.angle_beta   90.00
_cell.angle_gamma   90.00
#
_symmetry.space_group_name_H-M   'P 1'
#
loop_
_entity.id
_entity.type
_entity.pdbx_description
1 polymer ?
#
loop_
_entity_poly.entity_id
_entity_poly.type
_entity_poly.pdbx_seq_one_letter_code
_entity_poly.pdbx_strand_id
1 'polypeptide(L)'
;MKNIKSDILMRIFFLIVANLLGLCEITAQDIVFNKIVYDLGTFSEDENPVTATYTFTNKTEAPLAVATVRTTCGCTTANYSKAPILPGKQGSINIVYNPAGRPGVFNRSVTVFFSGKEHPFVLQVKGYVRPGKPRKYVGYAYVLGKLQLRTTLVRFHPMKLGTQMQKSSVMVINSGNHSLQVRFKTEDPDFSAVMIPAELAPGKKGEIVITRRSTEKQKQAEQQCVRLFELSSRENLLELLVKNELCQ
;
A
#
# COMPACT_ATOMS: atom_id res chain seq x y z
N MET A 1 50.66 -26.05 -66.75
CA MET A 1 50.75 -26.79 -65.46
C MET A 1 49.93 -26.04 -64.43
N LYS A 2 48.78 -26.57 -64.00
CA LYS A 2 47.92 -25.92 -62.99
C LYS A 2 48.69 -25.84 -61.66
N ASN A 3 48.67 -24.69 -61.01
CA ASN A 3 49.49 -24.40 -59.84
C ASN A 3 48.84 -25.03 -58.58
N ILE A 4 49.04 -26.34 -58.41
CA ILE A 4 48.41 -27.21 -57.41
C ILE A 4 48.48 -26.62 -55.98
N LYS A 5 49.55 -25.87 -55.66
CA LYS A 5 49.70 -25.21 -54.35
C LYS A 5 48.66 -24.11 -54.11
N SER A 6 48.28 -23.37 -55.15
CA SER A 6 47.29 -22.29 -55.07
C SER A 6 45.87 -22.84 -54.86
N ASP A 7 45.53 -23.95 -55.53
CA ASP A 7 44.22 -24.59 -55.38
C ASP A 7 44.04 -25.23 -54.01
N ILE A 8 45.10 -25.82 -53.46
CA ILE A 8 45.08 -26.38 -52.10
C ILE A 8 44.94 -25.27 -51.07
N LEU A 9 45.67 -24.15 -51.22
CA LEU A 9 45.60 -23.02 -50.30
C LEU A 9 44.21 -22.35 -50.32
N MET A 10 43.60 -22.22 -51.50
CA MET A 10 42.27 -21.65 -51.66
C MET A 10 41.16 -22.54 -51.08
N ARG A 11 41.30 -23.88 -51.19
CA ARG A 11 40.38 -24.85 -50.56
C ARG A 11 40.49 -24.88 -49.05
N ILE A 12 41.71 -24.79 -48.50
CA ILE A 12 41.94 -24.70 -47.05
C ILE A 12 41.34 -23.38 -46.52
N PHE A 13 41.51 -22.28 -47.23
CA PHE A 13 40.89 -21.00 -46.88
C PHE A 13 39.36 -21.09 -46.88
N PHE A 14 38.75 -21.72 -47.89
CA PHE A 14 37.30 -21.92 -47.94
C PHE A 14 36.76 -22.80 -46.81
N LEU A 15 37.49 -23.85 -46.42
CA LEU A 15 37.12 -24.73 -45.30
C LEU A 15 37.22 -24.02 -43.95
N ILE A 16 38.19 -23.11 -43.78
CA ILE A 16 38.35 -22.32 -42.54
C ILE A 16 37.24 -21.26 -42.43
N VAL A 17 36.89 -20.57 -43.52
CA VAL A 17 35.81 -19.56 -43.53
C VAL A 17 34.43 -20.19 -43.32
N ALA A 18 34.18 -21.40 -43.84
CA ALA A 18 32.93 -22.12 -43.63
C ALA A 18 32.72 -22.58 -42.17
N ASN A 19 33.79 -22.83 -41.41
CA ASN A 19 33.71 -23.16 -39.98
C ASN A 19 33.57 -21.91 -39.09
N LEU A 20 33.79 -20.70 -39.62
CA LEU A 20 33.72 -19.45 -38.84
C LEU A 20 32.33 -18.79 -38.84
N LEU A 21 31.38 -19.29 -39.65
CA LEU A 21 30.08 -18.65 -39.91
C LEU A 21 28.85 -19.34 -39.26
N GLY A 22 29.03 -20.31 -38.36
CA GLY A 22 27.90 -21.19 -38.01
C GLY A 22 27.78 -21.64 -36.56
N LEU A 23 27.73 -20.73 -35.59
CA LEU A 23 27.10 -20.98 -34.28
C LEU A 23 26.54 -19.67 -33.70
N CYS A 24 25.52 -19.10 -34.34
CA CYS A 24 24.61 -18.19 -33.63
C CYS A 24 23.56 -19.08 -32.96
N GLU A 25 23.83 -19.53 -31.73
CA GLU A 25 22.81 -20.21 -30.94
C GLU A 25 21.68 -19.21 -30.66
N ILE A 26 20.56 -19.35 -31.37
CA ILE A 26 19.31 -18.69 -31.02
C ILE A 26 18.88 -19.37 -29.71
N THR A 27 19.30 -18.81 -28.58
CA THR A 27 18.82 -19.27 -27.27
C THR A 27 17.31 -19.02 -27.23
N ALA A 28 16.53 -20.09 -27.42
CA ALA A 28 15.08 -20.02 -27.28
C ALA A 28 14.76 -19.64 -25.84
N GLN A 29 14.09 -18.52 -25.63
CA GLN A 29 13.75 -18.06 -24.29
C GLN A 29 12.66 -18.96 -23.70
N ASP A 30 13.02 -19.78 -22.71
CA ASP A 30 12.18 -20.79 -22.04
C ASP A 30 10.86 -20.25 -21.46
N ILE A 31 10.82 -18.95 -21.16
CA ILE A 31 9.68 -18.26 -20.57
C ILE A 31 9.56 -16.91 -21.27
N VAL A 32 8.43 -16.68 -21.94
CA VAL A 32 8.21 -15.48 -22.74
C VAL A 32 7.07 -14.67 -22.15
N PHE A 33 7.36 -13.44 -21.72
CA PHE A 33 6.37 -12.48 -21.28
C PHE A 33 5.77 -11.72 -22.47
N ASN A 34 4.47 -11.43 -22.43
CA ASN A 34 3.82 -10.56 -23.41
C ASN A 34 4.35 -9.11 -23.33
N LYS A 35 4.77 -8.69 -22.15
CA LYS A 35 5.43 -7.41 -21.89
C LYS A 35 6.27 -7.51 -20.62
N ILE A 36 7.37 -6.75 -20.57
CA ILE A 36 8.20 -6.61 -19.36
C ILE A 36 8.05 -5.24 -18.71
N VAL A 37 7.42 -4.28 -19.39
CA VAL A 37 7.05 -2.97 -18.86
C VAL A 37 5.54 -2.79 -18.99
N TYR A 38 4.87 -2.39 -17.91
CA TYR A 38 3.47 -2.01 -17.91
C TYR A 38 3.34 -0.56 -17.42
N ASP A 39 2.78 0.30 -18.26
CA ASP A 39 2.41 1.66 -17.89
C ASP A 39 0.93 1.69 -17.46
N LEU A 40 0.69 2.03 -16.20
CA LEU A 40 -0.65 2.21 -15.65
C LEU A 40 -1.28 3.56 -16.04
N GLY A 41 -0.52 4.41 -16.75
CA GLY A 41 -0.95 5.72 -17.16
C GLY A 41 -1.04 6.68 -15.99
N THR A 42 -2.03 7.57 -16.05
CA THR A 42 -2.23 8.64 -15.09
C THR A 42 -3.56 8.48 -14.34
N PHE A 43 -3.52 8.46 -13.01
CA PHE A 43 -4.70 8.27 -12.14
C PHE A 43 -4.54 9.07 -10.84
N SER A 44 -5.63 9.33 -10.12
CA SER A 44 -5.62 10.11 -8.87
C SER A 44 -5.17 9.29 -7.66
N GLU A 45 -4.56 9.92 -6.66
CA GLU A 45 -4.32 9.28 -5.36
C GLU A 45 -5.61 8.93 -4.59
N ASP A 46 -6.74 9.52 -4.99
CA ASP A 46 -8.08 9.24 -4.46
C ASP A 46 -8.75 8.02 -5.13
N GLU A 47 -8.15 7.47 -6.19
CA GLU A 47 -8.69 6.30 -6.90
C GLU A 47 -8.34 4.99 -6.18
N ASN A 48 -9.14 3.96 -6.46
CA ASN A 48 -8.90 2.60 -5.96
C ASN A 48 -7.56 2.04 -6.48
N PRO A 49 -6.98 1.03 -5.80
CA PRO A 49 -5.80 0.35 -6.30
C PRO A 49 -5.97 -0.14 -7.74
N VAL A 50 -4.97 0.12 -8.58
CA VAL A 50 -4.96 -0.24 -10.01
C VAL A 50 -4.08 -1.45 -10.25
N THR A 51 -4.40 -2.27 -11.27
CA THR A 51 -3.73 -3.55 -11.50
C THR A 51 -3.04 -3.59 -12.87
N ALA A 52 -1.76 -3.97 -12.87
CA ALA A 52 -1.01 -4.35 -14.06
C ALA A 52 -0.96 -5.87 -14.18
N THR A 53 -1.47 -6.42 -15.29
CA THR A 53 -1.45 -7.86 -15.57
C THR A 53 -0.38 -8.19 -16.60
N TYR A 54 0.57 -9.02 -16.19
CA TYR A 54 1.59 -9.62 -17.04
C TYR A 54 1.19 -11.05 -17.34
N THR A 55 1.29 -11.44 -18.61
CA THR A 55 1.02 -12.81 -19.04
C THR A 55 2.32 -13.39 -19.57
N PHE A 56 2.66 -14.60 -19.14
CA PHE A 56 3.83 -15.33 -19.65
C PHE A 56 3.41 -16.68 -20.22
N THR A 57 4.17 -17.16 -21.21
CA THR A 57 4.00 -18.49 -21.80
C THR A 57 5.14 -19.38 -21.35
N ASN A 58 4.83 -20.59 -20.88
CA ASN A 58 5.83 -21.62 -20.65
C ASN A 58 6.24 -22.23 -22.01
N LYS A 59 7.49 -22.02 -22.42
CA LYS A 59 8.07 -22.60 -23.65
C LYS A 59 8.97 -23.81 -23.39
N THR A 60 9.08 -24.23 -22.13
CA THR A 60 9.80 -25.45 -21.75
C THR A 60 8.95 -26.70 -21.99
N GLU A 61 9.62 -27.86 -21.97
CA GLU A 61 8.98 -29.17 -22.11
C GLU A 61 8.39 -29.71 -20.78
N ALA A 62 8.59 -29.00 -19.67
CA ALA A 62 8.13 -29.40 -18.34
C ALA A 62 7.14 -28.39 -17.74
N PRO A 63 6.29 -28.78 -16.77
CA PRO A 63 5.47 -27.83 -16.01
C PRO A 63 6.32 -26.78 -15.29
N LEU A 64 5.89 -25.52 -15.35
CA LEU A 64 6.60 -24.36 -14.81
C LEU A 64 5.80 -23.72 -13.68
N ALA A 65 6.38 -23.60 -12.49
CA ALA A 65 5.74 -22.93 -11.35
C ALA A 65 6.40 -21.57 -11.04
N VAL A 66 5.58 -20.59 -10.67
CA VAL A 66 6.07 -19.33 -10.09
C VAL A 66 6.42 -19.59 -8.63
N ALA A 67 7.70 -19.54 -8.29
CA ALA A 67 8.18 -19.77 -6.93
C ALA A 67 7.81 -18.59 -6.02
N THR A 68 8.18 -17.37 -6.43
CA THR A 68 7.83 -16.16 -5.68
C THR A 68 7.87 -14.92 -6.57
N VAL A 69 7.12 -13.91 -6.17
CA VAL A 69 7.13 -12.58 -6.78
C VAL A 69 7.45 -11.57 -5.69
N ARG A 70 8.55 -10.84 -5.84
CA ARG A 70 9.04 -9.85 -4.88
C ARG A 70 8.81 -8.44 -5.41
N THR A 71 8.22 -7.58 -4.57
CA THR A 71 8.02 -6.15 -4.83
C THR A 71 8.96 -5.34 -3.95
N THR A 72 9.32 -4.13 -4.40
CA THR A 72 10.34 -3.28 -3.74
C THR A 72 9.78 -2.39 -2.62
N CYS A 73 8.47 -2.16 -2.55
CA CYS A 73 7.80 -1.30 -1.56
C CYS A 73 6.49 -1.95 -1.08
N GLY A 74 6.04 -1.62 0.14
CA GLY A 74 4.70 -1.98 0.64
C GLY A 74 3.54 -1.31 -0.12
N CYS A 75 3.83 -0.55 -1.17
CA CYS A 75 2.86 0.11 -2.04
C CYS A 75 2.38 -0.77 -3.20
N THR A 76 2.97 -1.96 -3.35
CA THR A 76 2.68 -2.88 -4.45
C THR A 76 2.50 -4.30 -3.93
N THR A 77 1.40 -4.93 -4.29
CA THR A 77 1.08 -6.31 -3.94
C THR A 77 1.05 -7.18 -5.19
N ALA A 78 1.57 -8.40 -5.10
CA ALA A 78 1.59 -9.35 -6.20
C ALA A 78 0.63 -10.51 -5.96
N ASN A 79 -0.22 -10.78 -6.95
CA ASN A 79 -0.99 -12.01 -7.07
C ASN A 79 -0.56 -12.72 -8.37
N TYR A 80 -0.48 -14.05 -8.38
CA TYR A 80 0.05 -14.78 -9.53
C TYR A 80 -0.50 -16.21 -9.56
N SER A 81 -0.44 -16.83 -10.74
CA SER A 81 -0.82 -18.23 -10.93
C SER A 81 -0.03 -19.15 -9.99
N LYS A 82 -0.73 -19.81 -9.05
CA LYS A 82 -0.12 -20.71 -8.06
C LYS A 82 0.05 -22.14 -8.57
N ALA A 83 -0.82 -22.58 -9.47
CA ALA A 83 -0.72 -23.88 -10.09
C ALA A 83 0.44 -23.90 -11.12
N PRO A 84 1.12 -25.04 -11.31
CA PRO A 84 2.09 -25.21 -12.38
C PRO A 84 1.47 -24.95 -13.77
N ILE A 85 2.20 -24.22 -14.61
CA ILE A 85 1.82 -23.89 -15.98
C ILE A 85 2.40 -24.95 -16.92
N LEU A 86 1.54 -25.70 -17.60
CA LEU A 86 1.96 -26.75 -18.53
C LEU A 86 2.70 -26.19 -19.76
N PRO A 87 3.51 -27.02 -20.47
CA PRO A 87 4.14 -26.65 -21.73
C PRO A 87 3.17 -25.99 -22.72
N GLY A 88 3.59 -24.87 -23.30
CA GLY A 88 2.80 -24.08 -24.25
C GLY A 88 1.62 -23.31 -23.64
N LYS A 89 1.34 -23.45 -22.34
CA LYS A 89 0.25 -22.74 -21.66
C LYS A 89 0.74 -21.42 -21.05
N GLN A 90 -0.23 -20.58 -20.69
CA GLN A 90 0.00 -19.26 -20.14
C GLN A 90 -0.28 -19.20 -18.64
N GLY A 91 0.54 -18.43 -17.93
CA GLY A 91 0.31 -18.00 -16.56
C GLY A 91 0.21 -16.47 -16.47
N SER A 92 -0.22 -15.98 -15.31
CA SER A 92 -0.39 -14.55 -15.08
C SER A 92 0.25 -14.07 -13.78
N ILE A 93 0.68 -12.81 -13.79
CA ILE A 93 1.19 -12.07 -12.63
C ILE A 93 0.47 -10.73 -12.60
N ASN A 94 -0.32 -10.52 -11.56
CA ASN A 94 -1.12 -9.32 -11.30
C ASN A 94 -0.44 -8.48 -10.23
N ILE A 95 -0.03 -7.28 -10.61
CA ILE A 95 0.66 -6.32 -9.76
C ILE A 95 -0.31 -5.19 -9.43
N VAL A 96 -0.73 -5.14 -8.18
CA VAL A 96 -1.68 -4.14 -7.66
C VAL A 96 -0.90 -3.00 -7.04
N TYR A 97 -1.11 -1.78 -7.53
CA TYR A 97 -0.50 -0.56 -7.02
C TYR A 97 -1.53 0.27 -6.24
N ASN A 98 -1.21 0.63 -5.00
CA ASN A 98 -2.05 1.50 -4.17
C ASN A 98 -1.57 2.97 -4.26
N PRO A 99 -2.34 3.89 -4.88
CA PRO A 99 -1.91 5.27 -5.05
C PRO A 99 -2.14 6.16 -3.83
N ALA A 100 -2.88 5.69 -2.81
CA ALA A 100 -3.28 6.51 -1.67
C ALA A 100 -2.07 7.13 -0.94
N GLY A 101 -2.01 8.46 -0.91
CA GLY A 101 -0.94 9.24 -0.29
C GLY A 101 0.39 9.17 -1.03
N ARG A 102 0.39 8.88 -2.34
CA ARG A 102 1.60 8.70 -3.15
C ARG A 102 1.55 9.47 -4.47
N PRO A 103 1.35 10.80 -4.48
CA PRO A 103 1.34 11.57 -5.71
C PRO A 103 2.74 11.63 -6.33
N GLY A 104 2.80 11.74 -7.65
CA GLY A 104 4.05 11.84 -8.42
C GLY A 104 4.29 10.67 -9.36
N VAL A 105 5.45 10.70 -10.02
CA VAL A 105 5.90 9.63 -10.93
C VAL A 105 6.31 8.42 -10.10
N PHE A 106 5.93 7.23 -10.55
CA PHE A 106 6.47 5.99 -10.02
C PHE A 106 6.99 5.09 -11.12
N ASN A 107 8.04 4.35 -10.80
CA ASN A 107 8.58 3.27 -11.60
C ASN A 107 9.09 2.19 -10.63
N ARG A 108 8.49 1.00 -10.67
CA ARG A 108 8.71 -0.06 -9.69
C ARG A 108 9.12 -1.35 -10.39
N SER A 109 10.26 -1.87 -9.97
CA SER A 109 10.70 -3.21 -10.33
C SER A 109 9.93 -4.27 -9.55
N VAL A 110 9.55 -5.35 -10.25
CA VAL A 110 8.97 -6.57 -9.71
C VAL A 110 9.85 -7.74 -10.15
N THR A 111 10.36 -8.49 -9.19
CA THR A 111 11.26 -9.63 -9.47
C THR A 111 10.49 -10.93 -9.34
N VAL A 112 10.46 -11.71 -10.42
CA VAL A 112 9.74 -12.97 -10.53
C VAL A 112 10.73 -14.13 -10.56
N PHE A 113 10.53 -15.07 -9.65
CA PHE A 113 11.33 -16.29 -9.57
C PHE A 113 10.48 -17.47 -10.01
N PHE A 114 11.01 -18.28 -10.91
CA PHE A 114 10.41 -19.53 -11.34
C PHE A 114 11.18 -20.71 -10.75
N SER A 115 10.47 -21.78 -10.40
CA SER A 115 11.11 -22.99 -9.88
C SER A 115 12.05 -23.60 -10.93
N GLY A 116 13.28 -23.93 -10.53
CA GLY A 116 14.28 -24.53 -11.41
C GLY A 116 14.92 -23.58 -12.43
N LYS A 117 14.75 -22.25 -12.27
CA LYS A 117 15.45 -21.24 -13.08
C LYS A 117 16.47 -20.49 -12.22
N GLU A 118 17.69 -20.34 -12.74
CA GLU A 118 18.80 -19.70 -12.04
C GLU A 118 18.63 -18.18 -11.95
N HIS A 119 18.13 -17.56 -13.03
CA HIS A 119 17.97 -16.11 -13.11
C HIS A 119 16.50 -15.69 -12.99
N PRO A 120 16.19 -14.69 -12.15
CA PRO A 120 14.84 -14.16 -12.06
C PRO A 120 14.52 -13.25 -13.25
N PHE A 121 13.23 -13.06 -13.48
CA PHE A 121 12.72 -12.08 -14.45
C PHE A 121 12.41 -10.77 -13.72
N VAL A 122 12.81 -9.65 -14.32
CA VAL A 122 12.50 -8.32 -13.78
C VAL A 122 11.45 -7.66 -14.68
N LEU A 123 10.30 -7.37 -14.09
CA LEU A 123 9.20 -6.63 -14.70
C LEU A 123 9.19 -5.19 -14.14
N GLN A 124 8.68 -4.24 -14.91
CA GLN A 124 8.60 -2.83 -14.52
C GLN A 124 7.16 -2.33 -14.60
N VAL A 125 6.62 -1.84 -13.49
CA VAL A 125 5.34 -1.12 -13.48
C VAL A 125 5.59 0.36 -13.25
N LYS A 126 5.10 1.20 -14.17
CA LYS A 126 5.27 2.65 -14.13
C LYS A 126 3.96 3.40 -14.30
N GLY A 127 3.98 4.68 -13.98
CA GLY A 127 2.87 5.58 -14.21
C GLY A 127 3.05 6.90 -13.46
N TYR A 128 1.98 7.67 -13.41
CA TYR A 128 1.93 8.94 -12.70
C TYR A 128 0.67 9.03 -11.84
N VAL A 129 0.84 9.32 -10.56
CA VAL A 129 -0.26 9.58 -9.64
C VAL A 129 -0.48 11.09 -9.55
N ARG A 130 -1.64 11.56 -9.99
CA ARG A 130 -2.05 12.96 -9.78
C ARG A 130 -2.31 13.19 -8.29
N PRO A 131 -1.90 14.34 -7.74
CA PRO A 131 -2.39 14.79 -6.45
C PRO A 131 -3.91 14.71 -6.42
N GLY A 132 -4.43 14.21 -5.30
CA GLY A 132 -5.85 14.12 -5.06
C GLY A 132 -6.45 15.51 -4.93
N LYS A 133 -7.76 15.56 -4.76
CA LYS A 133 -8.40 16.83 -4.40
C LYS A 133 -7.77 17.31 -3.08
N PRO A 134 -7.30 18.58 -3.01
CA PRO A 134 -6.75 19.10 -1.77
C PRO A 134 -7.73 18.83 -0.64
N ARG A 135 -7.30 18.07 0.37
CA ARG A 135 -8.14 17.85 1.53
C ARG A 135 -8.45 19.20 2.14
N LYS A 136 -9.73 19.59 2.16
CA LYS A 136 -10.18 20.89 2.65
C LYS A 136 -9.64 21.19 4.07
N TYR A 137 -9.48 20.15 4.89
CA TYR A 137 -8.99 20.25 6.25
C TYR A 137 -7.70 19.43 6.46
N VAL A 138 -6.61 19.90 5.85
CA VAL A 138 -5.27 19.32 6.04
C VAL A 138 -4.91 19.23 7.54
N GLY A 139 -4.39 18.08 7.97
CA GLY A 139 -4.03 17.81 9.36
C GLY A 139 -5.15 17.16 10.21
N TYR A 140 -6.38 17.09 9.70
CA TYR A 140 -7.49 16.34 10.32
C TYR A 140 -7.68 15.02 9.57
N ALA A 141 -6.74 14.09 9.77
CA ALA A 141 -6.62 12.89 8.95
C ALA A 141 -7.70 11.82 9.23
N TYR A 142 -8.31 11.84 10.40
CA TYR A 142 -9.26 10.81 10.84
C TYR A 142 -10.69 11.30 10.62
N VAL A 143 -11.56 10.46 10.10
CA VAL A 143 -12.95 10.80 9.81
C VAL A 143 -13.86 9.86 10.60
N LEU A 144 -14.74 10.43 11.43
CA LEU A 144 -15.82 9.73 12.13
C LEU A 144 -17.13 10.44 11.75
N GLY A 145 -17.92 9.79 10.89
CA GLY A 145 -19.09 10.40 10.26
C GLY A 145 -18.75 11.68 9.50
N LYS A 146 -19.29 12.81 9.95
CA LYS A 146 -19.02 14.15 9.40
C LYS A 146 -17.96 14.92 10.18
N LEU A 147 -17.43 14.36 11.27
CA LEU A 147 -16.40 15.00 12.08
C LEU A 147 -15.01 14.52 11.64
N GLN A 148 -14.11 15.44 11.33
CA GLN A 148 -12.70 15.12 11.09
C GLN A 148 -11.87 15.49 12.32
N LEU A 149 -10.92 14.63 12.68
CA LEU A 149 -10.10 14.73 13.88
C LEU A 149 -8.61 14.69 13.51
N ARG A 150 -7.79 15.36 14.32
CA ARG A 150 -6.32 15.24 14.20
C ARG A 150 -5.78 13.88 14.61
N THR A 151 -6.42 13.23 15.58
CA THR A 151 -6.10 11.89 16.07
C THR A 151 -7.36 11.25 16.63
N THR A 152 -7.49 9.93 16.56
CA THR A 152 -8.50 9.18 17.34
C THR A 152 -7.95 8.68 18.66
N LEU A 153 -6.63 8.75 18.88
CA LEU A 153 -5.93 8.21 20.03
C LEU A 153 -5.42 9.35 20.92
N VAL A 154 -5.78 9.30 22.21
CA VAL A 154 -5.36 10.23 23.25
C VAL A 154 -4.58 9.49 24.32
N ARG A 155 -3.38 9.97 24.63
CA ARG A 155 -2.50 9.38 25.64
C ARG A 155 -2.59 10.18 26.93
N PHE A 156 -2.89 9.50 28.03
CA PHE A 156 -2.88 10.06 29.38
C PHE A 156 -1.66 9.54 30.13
N HIS A 157 -0.78 10.47 30.53
CA HIS A 157 0.37 10.16 31.36
C HIS A 157 -0.08 9.68 32.75
N PRO A 158 0.78 8.94 33.47
CA PRO A 158 0.53 8.62 34.88
C PRO A 158 0.18 9.88 35.68
N MET A 159 -0.89 9.81 36.48
CA MET A 159 -1.30 10.95 37.30
C MET A 159 -0.33 11.16 38.45
N LYS A 160 0.03 12.42 38.72
CA LYS A 160 0.80 12.77 39.91
C LYS A 160 -0.07 12.59 41.15
N LEU A 161 0.53 12.19 42.27
CA LEU A 161 -0.16 12.08 43.56
C LEU A 161 -0.92 13.37 43.89
N GLY A 162 -2.16 13.25 44.33
CA GLY A 162 -3.04 14.39 44.63
C GLY A 162 -3.79 14.99 43.43
N THR A 163 -3.43 14.61 42.19
CA THR A 163 -4.17 15.05 40.99
C THR A 163 -5.55 14.41 40.96
N GLN A 164 -6.60 15.24 40.97
CA GLN A 164 -7.99 14.77 40.99
C GLN A 164 -8.51 14.41 39.59
N MET A 165 -8.07 15.13 38.56
CA MET A 165 -8.48 14.90 37.17
C MET A 165 -7.37 15.31 36.21
N GLN A 166 -7.32 14.66 35.06
CA GLN A 166 -6.46 15.00 33.94
C GLN A 166 -7.32 15.23 32.70
N LYS A 167 -7.07 16.33 31.97
CA LYS A 167 -7.78 16.64 30.72
C LYS A 167 -6.83 16.57 29.54
N SER A 168 -7.35 16.16 28.40
CA SER A 168 -6.65 16.20 27.12
C SER A 168 -7.64 16.48 26.01
N SER A 169 -7.20 17.19 24.97
CA SER A 169 -8.06 17.67 23.88
C SER A 169 -7.67 17.02 22.56
N VAL A 170 -8.68 16.67 21.76
CA VAL A 170 -8.54 16.35 20.34
C VAL A 170 -9.13 17.48 19.53
N MET A 171 -8.31 18.12 18.69
CA MET A 171 -8.81 19.10 17.73
C MET A 171 -9.65 18.43 16.65
N VAL A 172 -10.82 19.01 16.38
CA VAL A 172 -11.78 18.52 15.39
C VAL A 172 -12.31 19.63 14.49
N ILE A 173 -12.94 19.24 13.39
CA ILE A 173 -13.65 20.13 12.47
C ILE A 173 -14.90 19.44 11.93
N ASN A 174 -16.01 20.17 11.86
CA ASN A 174 -17.19 19.70 11.17
C ASN A 174 -16.97 19.78 9.65
N SER A 175 -16.83 18.64 9.01
CA SER A 175 -16.65 18.54 7.55
C SER A 175 -17.96 18.38 6.78
N GLY A 176 -19.08 18.24 7.49
CA GLY A 176 -20.42 18.21 6.92
C GLY A 176 -20.95 19.58 6.51
N ASN A 177 -22.21 19.57 6.07
CA ASN A 177 -22.97 20.71 5.59
C ASN A 177 -24.04 21.20 6.58
N HIS A 178 -24.23 20.51 7.71
CA HIS A 178 -25.14 20.91 8.78
C HIS A 178 -24.42 21.05 10.12
N SER A 179 -25.01 21.79 11.06
CA SER A 179 -24.50 21.85 12.43
C SER A 179 -24.49 20.46 13.07
N LEU A 180 -23.39 20.15 13.77
CA LEU A 180 -23.17 18.84 14.35
C LEU A 180 -23.13 18.92 15.87
N GLN A 181 -23.97 18.12 16.53
CA GLN A 181 -23.85 17.80 17.94
C GLN A 181 -23.15 16.46 18.10
N VAL A 182 -22.27 16.35 19.10
CA VAL A 182 -21.52 15.12 19.37
C VAL A 182 -21.89 14.63 20.76
N ARG A 183 -22.37 13.39 20.85
CA ARG A 183 -22.65 12.69 22.11
C ARG A 183 -21.62 11.60 22.35
N PHE A 184 -21.28 11.40 23.61
CA PHE A 184 -20.26 10.44 24.00
C PHE A 184 -20.88 9.34 24.85
N LYS A 185 -20.52 8.08 24.55
CA LYS A 185 -20.69 6.94 25.45
C LYS A 185 -19.31 6.53 25.94
N THR A 186 -19.21 6.08 27.18
CA THR A 186 -17.98 5.56 27.76
C THR A 186 -18.23 4.16 28.30
N GLU A 187 -17.28 3.25 28.10
CA GLU A 187 -17.27 1.93 28.74
C GLU A 187 -16.61 1.98 30.12
N ASP A 188 -15.68 2.92 30.29
CA ASP A 188 -14.93 3.13 31.53
C ASP A 188 -15.49 4.36 32.27
N PRO A 189 -16.04 4.20 33.49
CA PRO A 189 -16.64 5.30 34.24
C PRO A 189 -15.62 6.37 34.67
N ASP A 190 -14.32 6.08 34.60
CA ASP A 190 -13.27 7.04 34.95
C ASP A 190 -13.03 8.06 33.84
N PHE A 191 -13.55 7.82 32.64
CA PHE A 191 -13.45 8.71 31.50
C PHE A 191 -14.77 9.37 31.16
N SER A 192 -14.69 10.63 30.78
CA SER A 192 -15.80 11.40 30.21
C SER A 192 -15.29 12.24 29.06
N ALA A 193 -16.16 12.59 28.12
CA ALA A 193 -15.80 13.49 27.03
C ALA A 193 -16.92 14.48 26.77
N VAL A 194 -16.52 15.69 26.39
CA VAL A 194 -17.42 16.77 25.98
C VAL A 194 -16.89 17.42 24.71
N MET A 195 -17.81 17.96 23.91
CA MET A 195 -17.49 18.71 22.71
C MET A 195 -17.55 20.21 23.03
N ILE A 196 -16.53 20.97 22.61
CA ILE A 196 -16.45 22.42 22.80
C ILE A 196 -16.18 23.09 21.44
N PRO A 197 -17.07 23.97 20.94
CA PRO A 197 -18.41 24.25 21.48
C PRO A 197 -19.34 23.02 21.40
N ALA A 198 -20.41 22.99 22.20
CA ALA A 198 -21.33 21.85 22.28
C ALA A 198 -22.03 21.52 20.94
N GLU A 199 -22.21 22.54 20.09
CA GLU A 199 -22.68 22.40 18.71
C GLU A 199 -21.66 23.04 17.76
N LEU A 200 -21.31 22.30 16.71
CA LEU A 200 -20.27 22.69 15.76
C LEU A 200 -20.88 22.99 14.39
N ALA A 201 -20.94 24.26 14.01
CA ALA A 201 -21.43 24.67 12.69
C ALA A 201 -20.52 24.15 11.54
N PRO A 202 -21.04 24.06 10.30
CA PRO A 202 -20.29 23.58 9.14
C PRO A 202 -18.94 24.28 8.95
N GLY A 203 -17.87 23.51 8.80
CA GLY A 203 -16.51 24.01 8.62
C GLY A 203 -15.89 24.70 9.83
N LYS A 204 -16.56 24.73 10.98
CA LYS A 204 -15.99 25.27 12.23
C LYS A 204 -15.17 24.22 12.96
N LYS A 205 -14.09 24.71 13.59
CA LYS A 205 -13.21 23.93 14.45
C LYS A 205 -13.75 23.90 15.87
N GLY A 206 -13.46 22.80 16.56
CA GLY A 206 -13.69 22.68 18.00
C GLY A 206 -12.72 21.68 18.59
N GLU A 207 -12.99 21.28 19.81
CA GLU A 207 -12.22 20.29 20.52
C GLU A 207 -13.12 19.31 21.26
N ILE A 208 -12.71 18.04 21.24
CA ILE A 208 -13.24 17.03 22.15
C ILE A 208 -12.32 17.03 23.36
N VAL A 209 -12.84 17.45 24.52
CA VAL A 209 -12.11 17.43 25.79
C VAL A 209 -12.44 16.14 26.50
N ILE A 210 -11.45 15.26 26.61
CA ILE A 210 -11.55 14.01 27.35
C ILE A 210 -10.98 14.24 28.75
N THR A 211 -11.78 13.92 29.77
CA THR A 211 -11.40 14.03 31.18
C THR A 211 -11.27 12.64 31.77
N ARG A 212 -10.11 12.35 32.35
CA ARG A 212 -9.86 11.18 33.20
C ARG A 212 -9.97 11.61 34.66
N ARG A 213 -10.84 10.98 35.44
CA ARG A 213 -10.98 11.19 36.88
C ARG A 213 -10.05 10.26 37.64
N SER A 214 -9.49 10.75 38.75
CA SER A 214 -8.70 9.93 39.66
C SER A 214 -9.60 9.01 40.48
N THR A 215 -9.29 7.73 40.54
CA THR A 215 -9.90 6.77 41.47
C THR A 215 -8.86 6.21 42.43
N GLU A 216 -9.27 5.77 43.62
CA GLU A 216 -8.36 5.24 44.65
C GLU A 216 -7.51 4.07 44.16
N LYS A 217 -8.04 3.29 43.19
CA LYS A 217 -7.34 2.19 42.50
C LYS A 217 -6.20 2.67 41.56
N GLN A 218 -6.17 3.94 41.17
CA GLN A 218 -5.23 4.52 40.19
C GLN A 218 -4.07 5.31 40.81
N LYS A 219 -3.92 5.29 42.14
CA LYS A 219 -2.81 6.00 42.82
C LYS A 219 -1.41 5.47 42.45
N GLN A 220 -1.34 4.32 41.77
CA GLN A 220 -0.16 3.80 41.08
C GLN A 220 -0.64 2.91 39.91
N ALA A 221 -0.43 3.33 38.65
CA ALA A 221 -0.05 2.47 37.52
C ALA A 221 -0.41 3.08 36.14
N GLU A 222 0.62 3.06 35.29
CA GLU A 222 0.62 2.99 33.82
C GLU A 222 -0.10 4.08 33.00
N GLN A 223 0.52 4.35 31.86
CA GLN A 223 -0.03 5.22 30.84
C GLN A 223 -1.35 4.64 30.34
N GLN A 224 -2.40 5.44 30.28
CA GLN A 224 -3.70 5.02 29.75
C GLN A 224 -3.91 5.64 28.36
N CYS A 225 -4.53 4.88 27.47
CA CYS A 225 -4.83 5.35 26.13
C CYS A 225 -6.33 5.27 25.89
N VAL A 226 -6.89 6.37 25.38
CA VAL A 226 -8.30 6.43 25.01
C VAL A 226 -8.39 6.54 23.50
N ARG A 227 -9.21 5.68 22.90
CA ARG A 227 -9.52 5.71 21.48
C ARG A 227 -10.98 6.09 21.26
N LEU A 228 -11.20 6.97 20.28
CA LEU A 228 -12.52 7.38 19.83
C LEU A 228 -12.98 6.50 18.67
N PHE A 229 -14.20 5.98 18.77
CA PHE A 229 -14.84 5.20 17.72
C PHE A 229 -16.21 5.78 17.37
N GLU A 230 -16.60 5.67 16.11
CA GLU A 230 -17.96 5.99 15.68
C GLU A 230 -18.92 4.86 16.12
N LEU A 231 -20.00 5.24 16.82
CA LEU A 231 -21.09 4.32 17.16
C LEU A 231 -22.25 4.46 16.20
N SER A 232 -22.64 5.71 15.91
CA SER A 232 -23.67 6.01 14.92
C SER A 232 -23.50 7.43 14.41
N SER A 233 -23.93 7.67 13.17
CA SER A 233 -23.83 8.96 12.51
C SER A 233 -25.13 9.26 11.79
N ARG A 234 -25.77 10.36 12.18
CA ARG A 234 -26.94 10.97 11.55
C ARG A 234 -26.57 12.37 11.06
N GLU A 235 -27.48 13.03 10.35
CA GLU A 235 -27.23 14.32 9.71
C GLU A 235 -26.68 15.40 10.67
N ASN A 236 -27.30 15.57 11.83
CA ASN A 236 -26.95 16.61 12.84
C ASN A 236 -26.41 16.03 14.15
N LEU A 237 -26.27 14.70 14.25
CA LEU A 237 -25.90 14.03 15.49
C LEU A 237 -24.89 12.90 15.22
N LEU A 238 -23.75 12.98 15.90
CA LEU A 238 -22.73 11.92 15.92
C LEU A 238 -22.63 11.34 17.33
N GLU A 239 -22.75 10.02 17.47
CA GLU A 239 -22.46 9.32 18.72
C GLU A 239 -21.08 8.67 18.63
N LEU A 240 -20.21 9.01 19.58
CA LEU A 240 -18.86 8.47 19.69
C LEU A 240 -18.71 7.61 20.96
N LEU A 241 -17.96 6.52 20.85
CA LEU A 241 -17.48 5.73 21.97
C LEU A 241 -16.11 6.24 22.41
N VAL A 242 -15.98 6.48 23.70
CA VAL A 242 -14.72 6.74 24.40
C VAL A 242 -14.31 5.42 25.04
N LYS A 243 -13.32 4.75 24.44
CA LYS A 243 -12.89 3.43 24.90
C LYS A 243 -11.46 3.50 25.43
N ASN A 244 -11.27 2.98 26.64
CA ASN A 244 -9.95 2.80 27.23
C ASN A 244 -9.29 1.54 26.64
N GLU A 245 -8.05 1.67 26.17
CA GLU A 245 -7.27 0.61 25.54
C GLU A 245 -5.81 0.67 25.99
N LEU A 246 -5.09 -0.45 25.83
CA LEU A 246 -3.65 -0.47 26.08
C LEU A 246 -2.91 0.43 25.08
N CYS A 247 -1.92 1.16 25.58
CA CYS A 247 -1.04 1.98 24.76
C CYS A 247 -0.06 1.10 23.96
N GLN A 248 -0.50 0.58 22.81
CA GLN A 248 0.37 -0.04 21.81
C GLN A 248 1.15 1.00 21.00
#